data_AF-A0A1F8TLG4-F1
#
_entry.id   AF-A0A1F8TLG4-F1
#
_cell.length_a   1.000
_cell.length_b   1.000
_cell.length_c   1.000
_cell.angle_alpha   90.00
_cell.angle_beta   90.00
_cell.angle_gamma   90.00
#
_symmetry.space_group_name_H-M   'P 1'
#
loop_
_entity.id
_entity.type
_entity.pdbx_description
1 polymer ?
#
loop_
_entity_poly.entity_id
_entity_poly.type
_entity_poly.pdbx_seq_one_letter_code
_entity_poly.pdbx_strand_id
1 'polypeptide(L)'
;TPHEAERIRQIRQDAKVLVALGTCATAGGIQALRNFTKVQELALAVYQYPEYLHTLEKSSPIAEYVKVDLELWGCPINKYQLLEVVQAVLQKRRPNLPTHCVCLDCKRRDTVCVVVSQGVPCLGPGTRTGCGALCPANGRGCYGCFGPAPNADLQAVSTALRPFERYPGELHQLLRNVSGYAPAFRHAADGLPGPATATSGGQK
;
A
#
# COMPACT_ATOMS: atom_id res chain seq x y z
N THR A 1 -14.84 -10.39 -3.40
CA THR A 1 -16.25 -10.69 -3.74
C THR A 1 -16.86 -11.41 -2.54
N PRO A 2 -18.19 -11.57 -2.44
CA PRO A 2 -18.80 -12.35 -1.36
C PRO A 2 -18.23 -13.77 -1.25
N HIS A 3 -17.96 -14.41 -2.39
CA HIS A 3 -17.29 -15.72 -2.47
C HIS A 3 -15.92 -15.72 -1.78
N GLU A 4 -15.05 -14.76 -2.07
CA GLU A 4 -13.72 -14.69 -1.44
C GLU A 4 -13.79 -14.41 0.07
N ALA A 5 -14.79 -13.63 0.52
CA ALA A 5 -14.99 -13.36 1.94
C ALA A 5 -15.42 -14.64 2.71
N GLU A 6 -16.16 -15.54 2.08
CA GLU A 6 -16.50 -16.82 2.68
C GLU A 6 -15.32 -17.80 2.63
N ARG A 7 -14.66 -17.88 1.48
CA ARG A 7 -13.48 -18.73 1.29
C ARG A 7 -12.40 -18.45 2.32
N ILE A 8 -12.13 -17.19 2.66
CA ILE A 8 -11.09 -16.86 3.64
C ILE A 8 -11.46 -17.28 5.08
N ARG A 9 -12.76 -17.33 5.43
CA ARG A 9 -13.23 -17.87 6.71
C ARG A 9 -13.00 -19.37 6.80
N GLN A 10 -13.31 -20.10 5.74
CA GLN A 10 -13.04 -21.53 5.63
C GLN A 10 -11.54 -21.81 5.77
N ILE A 11 -10.70 -21.10 4.99
CA ILE A 11 -9.24 -21.22 5.09
C ILE A 11 -8.75 -20.96 6.51
N ARG A 12 -9.29 -19.96 7.23
CA ARG A 12 -8.90 -19.68 8.61
C ARG A 12 -9.29 -20.82 9.57
N GLN A 13 -10.44 -21.45 9.38
CA GLN A 13 -10.88 -22.58 10.21
C GLN A 13 -9.95 -23.79 10.05
N ASP A 14 -9.49 -24.04 8.83
CA ASP A 14 -8.62 -25.18 8.51
C ASP A 14 -7.13 -24.91 8.79
N ALA A 15 -6.71 -23.64 8.76
CA ALA A 15 -5.32 -23.27 8.92
C ALA A 15 -4.91 -23.09 10.39
N LYS A 16 -3.80 -23.73 10.77
CA LYS A 16 -3.13 -23.45 12.06
C LYS A 16 -2.45 -22.08 12.09
N VAL A 17 -1.82 -21.70 10.97
CA VAL A 17 -1.14 -20.41 10.80
C VAL A 17 -1.63 -19.79 9.50
N LEU A 18 -2.21 -18.59 9.57
CA LEU A 18 -2.66 -17.81 8.42
C LEU A 18 -1.74 -16.61 8.22
N VAL A 19 -1.09 -16.56 7.06
CA VAL A 19 -0.22 -15.45 6.67
C VAL A 19 -0.89 -14.66 5.54
N ALA A 20 -1.09 -13.36 5.74
CA ALA A 20 -1.51 -12.45 4.67
C ALA A 20 -0.30 -12.11 3.78
N LEU A 21 -0.34 -12.52 2.52
CA LEU A 21 0.77 -12.40 1.59
C LEU A 21 0.55 -11.24 0.61
N GLY A 22 1.39 -10.21 0.75
CA GLY A 22 1.46 -9.06 -0.14
C GLY A 22 0.44 -7.97 0.16
N THR A 23 0.66 -6.82 -0.46
CA THR A 23 -0.10 -5.59 -0.20
C THR A 23 -1.59 -5.71 -0.54
N CYS A 24 -1.95 -6.58 -1.48
CA CYS A 24 -3.36 -6.90 -1.74
C CYS A 24 -4.04 -7.54 -0.52
N ALA A 25 -3.35 -8.46 0.15
CA ALA A 25 -3.89 -9.14 1.33
C ALA A 25 -3.84 -8.29 2.60
N THR A 26 -2.85 -7.39 2.72
CA THR A 26 -2.61 -6.59 3.94
C THR A 26 -3.23 -5.19 3.90
N ALA A 27 -3.47 -4.64 2.71
CA ALA A 27 -3.97 -3.28 2.51
C ALA A 27 -5.00 -3.16 1.38
N GLY A 28 -5.53 -4.26 0.84
CA GLY A 28 -6.44 -4.26 -0.31
C GLY A 28 -5.78 -3.97 -1.66
N GLY A 29 -4.51 -3.55 -1.66
CA GLY A 29 -3.68 -3.37 -2.86
C GLY A 29 -4.20 -2.30 -3.82
N ILE A 30 -3.81 -2.40 -5.08
CA ILE A 30 -4.28 -1.49 -6.14
C ILE A 30 -5.81 -1.48 -6.27
N GLN A 31 -6.47 -2.60 -5.95
CA GLN A 31 -7.93 -2.72 -6.01
C GLN A 31 -8.63 -1.84 -4.97
N ALA A 32 -7.93 -1.45 -3.90
CA ALA A 32 -8.47 -0.55 -2.88
C ALA A 32 -8.62 0.90 -3.35
N LEU A 33 -8.08 1.26 -4.54
CA LEU A 33 -8.38 2.55 -5.17
C LEU A 33 -9.88 2.76 -5.36
N ARG A 34 -10.64 1.69 -5.59
CA ARG A 34 -12.11 1.77 -5.70
C ARG A 34 -12.80 2.25 -4.41
N ASN A 35 -12.15 2.09 -3.26
CA ASN A 35 -12.73 2.45 -1.96
C ASN A 35 -12.84 3.97 -1.77
N PHE A 36 -12.16 4.75 -2.63
CA PHE A 36 -12.18 6.20 -2.61
C PHE A 36 -13.16 6.80 -3.65
N THR A 37 -13.99 5.96 -4.28
CA THR A 37 -15.01 6.35 -5.25
C THR A 37 -16.21 5.40 -5.15
N LYS A 38 -17.23 5.58 -5.99
CA LYS A 38 -18.40 4.69 -6.03
C LYS A 38 -18.16 3.53 -7.00
N VAL A 39 -18.18 2.31 -6.47
CA VAL A 39 -17.96 1.08 -7.28
C VAL A 39 -18.98 0.94 -8.40
N GLN A 40 -20.22 1.40 -8.19
CA GLN A 40 -21.29 1.34 -9.20
C GLN A 40 -20.99 2.23 -10.41
N GLU A 41 -20.41 3.41 -10.20
CA GLU A 41 -20.00 4.31 -11.28
C GLU A 41 -18.86 3.70 -12.10
N LEU A 42 -17.89 3.05 -11.43
CA LEU A 42 -16.81 2.31 -12.10
C LEU A 42 -17.35 1.13 -12.92
N ALA A 43 -18.31 0.39 -12.37
CA ALA A 43 -18.92 -0.75 -13.04
C ALA A 43 -19.62 -0.33 -14.34
N LEU A 44 -20.43 0.74 -14.30
CA LEU A 44 -21.14 1.29 -15.46
C LEU A 44 -20.18 1.83 -16.53
N ALA A 45 -19.01 2.34 -16.14
CA ALA A 45 -18.02 2.87 -17.08
C ALA A 45 -17.29 1.77 -17.88
N VAL A 46 -17.19 0.56 -17.33
CA VAL A 46 -16.41 -0.55 -17.94
C VAL A 46 -17.32 -1.60 -18.57
N TYR A 47 -18.46 -1.90 -17.96
CA TYR A 47 -19.32 -3.01 -18.34
C TYR A 47 -20.67 -2.52 -18.84
N GLN A 48 -21.11 -3.08 -19.96
CA GLN A 48 -22.44 -2.83 -20.53
C GLN A 48 -23.57 -3.37 -19.64
N TYR A 49 -23.33 -4.47 -18.93
CA TYR A 49 -24.29 -5.16 -18.06
C TYR A 49 -23.69 -5.35 -16.65
N PRO A 50 -23.67 -4.30 -15.80
CA PRO A 50 -23.05 -4.32 -14.48
C PRO A 50 -23.76 -5.23 -13.46
N GLU A 51 -25.00 -5.63 -13.71
CA GLU A 51 -25.80 -6.52 -12.85
C GLU A 51 -25.18 -7.91 -12.64
N TYR A 52 -24.30 -8.35 -13.56
CA TYR A 52 -23.58 -9.62 -13.42
C TYR A 52 -22.38 -9.55 -12.47
N LEU A 53 -22.04 -8.36 -11.94
CA LEU A 53 -20.89 -8.17 -11.07
C LEU A 53 -21.23 -8.44 -9.61
N HIS A 54 -20.79 -9.60 -9.10
CA HIS A 54 -20.87 -9.92 -7.67
C HIS A 54 -19.66 -9.38 -6.90
N THR A 55 -19.60 -8.07 -6.72
CA THR A 55 -18.48 -7.40 -6.02
C THR A 55 -18.85 -6.98 -4.60
N LEU A 56 -17.84 -6.80 -3.75
CA LEU A 56 -18.02 -6.13 -2.47
C LEU A 56 -17.80 -4.64 -2.69
N GLU A 57 -18.46 -3.81 -1.88
CA GLU A 57 -18.32 -2.36 -1.91
C GLU A 57 -16.87 -1.91 -1.73
N LYS A 58 -16.12 -2.60 -0.86
CA LYS A 58 -14.72 -2.28 -0.55
C LYS A 58 -13.79 -3.43 -0.87
N SER A 59 -12.56 -3.10 -1.25
CA SER A 59 -11.43 -4.03 -1.28
C SER A 59 -10.64 -3.81 0.01
N SER A 60 -10.84 -4.69 0.98
CA SER A 60 -10.24 -4.57 2.31
C SER A 60 -9.20 -5.66 2.59
N PRO A 61 -8.33 -5.46 3.59
CA PRO A 61 -7.38 -6.47 4.04
C PRO A 61 -8.06 -7.73 4.55
N ILE A 62 -7.37 -8.87 4.47
CA ILE A 62 -7.83 -10.14 5.04
C ILE A 62 -8.11 -10.00 6.55
N ALA A 63 -7.33 -9.18 7.25
CA ALA A 63 -7.48 -8.92 8.68
C ALA A 63 -8.85 -8.33 9.08
N GLU A 64 -9.60 -7.73 8.14
CA GLU A 64 -10.98 -7.28 8.42
C GLU A 64 -11.99 -8.43 8.45
N TYR A 65 -11.67 -9.59 7.85
CA TYR A 65 -12.57 -10.74 7.76
C TYR A 65 -12.24 -11.83 8.79
N VAL A 66 -10.96 -12.04 9.06
CA VAL A 66 -10.46 -13.12 9.93
C VAL A 66 -9.18 -12.72 10.66
N LYS A 67 -8.87 -13.40 11.76
CA LYS A 67 -7.58 -13.23 12.45
C LYS A 67 -6.41 -13.74 11.59
N VAL A 68 -5.51 -12.83 11.25
CA VAL A 68 -4.24 -13.11 10.57
C VAL A 68 -3.13 -13.23 11.62
N ASP A 69 -2.27 -14.24 11.50
CA ASP A 69 -1.18 -14.48 12.45
C ASP A 69 0.10 -13.70 12.07
N LEU A 70 0.31 -13.47 10.78
CA LEU A 70 1.45 -12.74 10.24
C LEU A 70 1.08 -12.03 8.94
N GLU A 71 1.64 -10.85 8.73
CA GLU A 71 1.54 -10.11 7.47
C GLU A 71 2.91 -10.01 6.81
N LEU A 72 3.01 -10.44 5.56
CA LEU A 72 4.19 -10.24 4.74
C LEU A 72 3.88 -9.20 3.66
N TRP A 73 4.42 -8.01 3.84
CA TRP A 73 4.14 -6.87 2.97
C TRP A 73 4.97 -6.88 1.68
N GLY A 74 4.45 -6.27 0.61
CA GLY A 74 5.14 -6.09 -0.68
C GLY A 74 4.22 -6.28 -1.89
N CYS A 75 4.53 -5.59 -2.99
CA CYS A 75 3.78 -5.64 -4.24
C CYS A 75 4.72 -5.73 -5.47
N PRO A 76 5.24 -6.93 -5.81
CA PRO A 76 5.07 -8.19 -5.09
C PRO A 76 5.96 -8.30 -3.85
N ILE A 77 5.71 -9.32 -3.03
CA ILE A 77 6.57 -9.67 -1.89
C ILE A 77 8.01 -10.00 -2.33
N ASN A 78 8.97 -9.78 -1.45
CA ASN A 78 10.36 -10.16 -1.70
C ASN A 78 10.57 -11.68 -1.48
N LYS A 79 11.27 -12.35 -2.40
CA LYS A 79 11.59 -13.78 -2.34
C LYS A 79 12.30 -14.18 -1.03
N TYR A 80 13.32 -13.43 -0.62
CA TYR A 80 14.10 -13.73 0.58
C TYR A 80 13.27 -13.54 1.85
N GLN A 81 12.42 -12.51 1.91
CA GLN A 81 11.50 -12.33 3.04
C GLN A 81 10.47 -13.47 3.11
N LEU A 82 9.97 -13.94 1.97
CA LEU A 82 9.08 -15.10 1.93
C LEU A 82 9.78 -16.38 2.42
N LEU A 83 11.01 -16.63 1.96
CA LEU A 83 11.80 -17.78 2.41
C LEU A 83 12.04 -17.74 3.93
N GLU A 84 12.38 -16.58 4.47
CA GLU A 84 12.55 -16.38 5.91
C GLU A 84 11.26 -16.67 6.68
N VAL A 85 10.11 -16.20 6.19
CA VAL A 85 8.80 -16.49 6.81
C VAL A 85 8.49 -17.99 6.78
N VAL A 86 8.67 -18.65 5.64
CA VAL A 86 8.42 -20.10 5.50
C VAL A 86 9.32 -20.89 6.44
N GLN A 87 10.62 -20.59 6.46
CA GLN A 87 11.59 -21.24 7.35
C GLN A 87 11.23 -21.03 8.82
N ALA A 88 10.87 -19.80 9.21
CA ALA A 88 10.49 -19.47 10.56
C ALA A 88 9.25 -20.25 11.04
N VAL A 89 8.22 -20.32 10.19
CA VAL A 89 6.98 -21.06 10.49
C VAL A 89 7.26 -22.56 10.65
N LEU A 90 8.04 -23.16 9.74
CA LEU A 90 8.44 -24.57 9.83
C LEU A 90 9.22 -24.89 11.11
N GLN A 91 10.08 -23.96 11.53
CA GLN A 91 10.89 -24.08 12.75
C GLN A 91 10.17 -23.63 14.03
N LYS A 92 8.89 -23.22 13.94
CA LYS A 92 8.10 -22.68 15.07
C LYS A 92 8.75 -21.48 15.77
N ARG A 93 9.49 -20.66 15.03
CA ARG A 93 10.09 -19.41 15.52
C ARG A 93 9.40 -18.20 14.91
N ARG A 94 9.68 -17.01 15.46
CA ARG A 94 9.24 -15.75 14.85
C ARG A 94 10.13 -15.42 13.63
N PRO A 95 9.55 -14.97 12.50
CA PRO A 95 10.33 -14.48 11.36
C PRO A 95 11.11 -13.23 11.73
N ASN A 96 12.37 -13.16 11.30
CA ASN A 96 13.21 -11.99 11.44
C ASN A 96 13.10 -11.12 10.17
N LEU A 97 12.06 -10.29 10.13
CA LEU A 97 11.84 -9.35 9.03
C LEU A 97 12.44 -7.98 9.36
N PRO A 98 13.02 -7.27 8.38
CA PRO A 98 13.57 -5.95 8.62
C PRO A 98 12.46 -4.96 8.99
N THR A 99 12.72 -4.13 10.00
CA THR A 99 11.75 -3.17 10.56
C THR A 99 12.04 -1.73 10.16
N HIS A 100 13.16 -1.47 9.49
CA HIS A 100 13.56 -0.12 9.08
C HIS A 100 12.89 0.33 7.77
N CYS A 101 12.93 1.64 7.54
CA CYS A 101 12.37 2.26 6.34
C CYS A 101 13.32 2.17 5.14
N VAL A 102 12.77 2.32 3.93
CA VAL A 102 13.53 2.29 2.66
C VAL A 102 14.73 3.25 2.66
N CYS A 103 14.67 4.37 3.39
CA CYS A 103 15.77 5.33 3.49
C CYS A 103 17.10 4.71 3.91
N LEU A 104 17.10 3.75 4.85
CA LEU A 104 18.35 3.12 5.29
C LEU A 104 18.97 2.28 4.16
N ASP A 105 18.14 1.61 3.35
CA ASP A 105 18.61 0.83 2.20
C ASP A 105 19.06 1.75 1.06
N CYS A 106 18.42 2.90 0.84
CA CYS A 106 18.95 3.92 -0.08
C CYS A 106 20.35 4.36 0.33
N LYS A 107 20.57 4.64 1.63
CA LYS A 107 21.88 5.08 2.13
C LYS A 107 22.94 3.99 2.05
N ARG A 108 22.60 2.75 2.38
CA ARG A 108 23.51 1.60 2.25
C ARG A 108 23.91 1.29 0.80
N ARG A 109 23.12 1.75 -0.17
CA ARG A 109 23.38 1.58 -1.61
C ARG A 109 24.02 2.82 -2.24
N ASP A 110 24.33 3.86 -1.45
CA ASP A 110 24.79 5.15 -1.97
C ASP A 110 23.84 5.78 -3.01
N THR A 111 22.55 5.46 -2.90
CA THR A 111 21.52 6.05 -3.76
C THR A 111 21.35 7.53 -3.42
N VAL A 112 21.59 8.40 -4.41
CA VAL A 112 21.35 9.84 -4.29
C VAL A 112 19.88 10.10 -3.94
N CYS A 113 19.64 10.92 -2.91
CA CYS A 113 18.30 11.18 -2.43
C CYS A 113 17.50 12.01 -3.44
N VAL A 114 16.48 11.42 -4.05
CA VAL A 114 15.62 12.08 -5.06
C VAL A 114 14.83 13.26 -4.50
N VAL A 115 14.48 13.26 -3.20
CA VAL A 115 13.82 14.42 -2.56
C VAL A 115 14.76 15.62 -2.56
N VAL A 116 16.01 15.43 -2.15
CA VAL A 116 16.98 16.51 -2.00
C VAL A 116 17.57 16.95 -3.34
N SER A 117 17.94 15.99 -4.19
CA SER A 117 18.63 16.27 -5.46
C SER A 117 17.71 16.70 -6.59
N GLN A 118 16.45 16.26 -6.59
CA GLN A 118 15.52 16.45 -7.71
C GLN A 118 14.20 17.09 -7.28
N GLY A 119 13.98 17.32 -5.98
CA GLY A 119 12.72 17.86 -5.46
C GLY A 119 11.52 16.93 -5.69
N VAL A 120 11.72 15.61 -5.77
CA VAL A 120 10.64 14.64 -6.05
C VAL A 120 10.12 14.06 -4.73
N PRO A 121 8.80 14.08 -4.47
CA PRO A 121 8.25 13.54 -3.23
C PRO A 121 8.42 12.02 -3.20
N CYS A 122 8.76 11.47 -2.04
CA CYS A 122 9.16 10.07 -1.89
C CYS A 122 8.63 9.50 -0.57
N LEU A 123 7.81 8.44 -0.62
CA LEU A 123 7.29 7.79 0.58
C LEU A 123 8.30 6.89 1.30
N GLY A 124 9.56 6.87 0.84
CA GLY A 124 10.63 6.02 1.39
C GLY A 124 10.82 6.14 2.91
N PRO A 125 10.75 7.35 3.51
CA PRO A 125 10.85 7.52 4.96
C PRO A 125 9.73 6.85 5.75
N GLY A 126 8.56 6.66 5.14
CA GLY A 126 7.39 6.07 5.77
C GLY A 126 7.09 4.62 5.38
N THR A 127 7.93 4.01 4.54
CA THR A 127 7.64 2.71 3.90
C THR A 127 8.58 1.63 4.39
N ARG A 128 8.05 0.43 4.65
CA ARG A 128 8.86 -0.77 4.99
C ARG A 128 9.90 -1.06 3.93
N THR A 129 11.05 -1.56 4.36
CA THR A 129 12.04 -2.06 3.43
C THR A 129 11.76 -3.49 2.93
N GLY A 130 12.58 -4.00 2.03
CA GLY A 130 12.51 -5.33 1.41
C GLY A 130 12.53 -5.27 -0.12
N CYS A 131 12.22 -4.12 -0.72
CA CYS A 131 12.22 -3.92 -2.16
C CYS A 131 13.60 -3.62 -2.77
N GLY A 132 14.65 -3.50 -1.94
CA GLY A 132 16.00 -3.13 -2.39
C GLY A 132 16.13 -1.67 -2.84
N ALA A 133 15.27 -0.79 -2.32
CA ALA A 133 15.22 0.64 -2.70
C ALA A 133 15.14 0.86 -4.22
N LEU A 134 14.37 0.02 -4.92
CA LEU A 134 14.33 -0.03 -6.38
C LEU A 134 13.94 1.31 -7.01
N CYS A 135 12.87 1.95 -6.55
CA CYS A 135 12.39 3.19 -7.18
C CYS A 135 13.41 4.34 -7.03
N PRO A 136 13.91 4.65 -5.81
CA PRO A 136 14.91 5.72 -5.64
C PRO A 136 16.19 5.47 -6.43
N ALA A 137 16.65 4.21 -6.52
CA ALA A 137 17.84 3.86 -7.29
C ALA A 137 17.70 4.10 -8.81
N ASN A 138 16.46 4.24 -9.31
CA ASN A 138 16.16 4.56 -10.70
C ASN A 138 15.65 6.01 -10.84
N GLY A 139 16.02 6.91 -9.93
CA GLY A 139 15.69 8.34 -10.03
C GLY A 139 14.22 8.66 -9.76
N ARG A 140 13.52 7.83 -8.97
CA ARG A 140 12.10 8.06 -8.67
C ARG A 140 11.75 7.96 -7.19
N GLY A 141 10.81 8.80 -6.74
CA GLY A 141 10.19 8.67 -5.43
C GLY A 141 9.60 7.27 -5.16
N CYS A 142 9.79 6.77 -3.94
CA CYS A 142 9.18 5.52 -3.49
C CYS A 142 7.66 5.61 -3.50
N TYR A 143 7.02 4.57 -4.01
CA TYR A 143 5.55 4.45 -4.08
C TYR A 143 4.86 4.06 -2.79
N GLY A 144 5.60 3.58 -1.79
CA GLY A 144 4.99 3.04 -0.59
C GLY A 144 4.33 1.67 -0.76
N CYS A 145 4.65 0.93 -1.81
CA CYS A 145 4.00 -0.35 -2.12
C CYS A 145 4.31 -1.49 -1.13
N PHE A 146 5.32 -1.35 -0.28
CA PHE A 146 5.61 -2.26 0.84
C PHE A 146 4.87 -1.89 2.13
N GLY A 147 4.00 -0.87 2.07
CA GLY A 147 3.17 -0.43 3.19
C GLY A 147 3.94 0.35 4.27
N PRO A 148 3.20 0.82 5.29
CA PRO A 148 3.75 1.68 6.33
C PRO A 148 4.80 0.96 7.17
N ALA A 149 5.95 1.59 7.36
CA ALA A 149 6.98 1.09 8.27
C ALA A 149 6.50 1.07 9.72
N PRO A 150 6.91 0.07 10.53
CA PRO A 150 6.66 0.10 11.97
C PRO A 150 7.17 1.42 12.57
N ASN A 151 6.33 2.07 13.36
CA ASN A 151 6.64 3.32 14.08
C ASN A 151 6.94 4.55 13.20
N ALA A 152 6.65 4.52 11.90
CA ALA A 152 6.77 5.71 11.07
C ALA A 152 5.62 6.70 11.34
N ASP A 153 5.97 7.93 11.69
CA ASP A 153 5.02 9.05 11.73
C ASP A 153 4.78 9.57 10.32
N LEU A 154 3.72 9.07 9.69
CA LEU A 154 3.37 9.47 8.34
C LEU A 154 2.79 10.87 8.24
N GLN A 155 2.25 11.45 9.32
CA GLN A 155 1.78 12.83 9.29
C GLN A 155 2.96 13.80 9.25
N ALA A 156 3.97 13.54 10.08
CA ALA A 156 5.22 14.29 10.05
C ALA A 156 5.95 14.14 8.71
N VAL A 157 6.07 12.90 8.21
CA VAL A 157 6.66 12.64 6.88
C VAL A 157 5.89 13.39 5.79
N SER A 158 4.55 13.37 5.83
CA SER A 158 3.74 14.02 4.81
C SER A 158 3.89 15.55 4.84
N THR A 159 3.91 16.13 6.04
CA THR A 159 4.14 17.56 6.24
C THR A 159 5.50 17.99 5.70
N ALA A 160 6.54 17.21 5.94
CA ALA A 160 7.89 17.47 5.45
C ALA A 160 8.03 17.31 3.93
N LEU A 161 7.23 16.44 3.31
CA LEU A 161 7.27 16.19 1.87
C LEU A 161 6.40 17.15 1.06
N ARG A 162 5.44 17.84 1.70
CA ARG A 162 4.50 18.75 1.03
C ARG A 162 5.17 19.85 0.18
N PRO A 163 6.27 20.50 0.61
CA PRO A 163 6.94 21.50 -0.22
C PRO A 163 7.55 20.95 -1.51
N PHE A 164 7.70 19.62 -1.62
CA PHE A 164 8.26 18.93 -2.78
C PHE A 164 7.17 18.41 -3.72
N GLU A 165 5.89 18.70 -3.50
CA GLU A 165 4.84 18.38 -4.47
C GLU A 165 5.12 19.09 -5.81
N ARG A 166 5.11 18.33 -6.89
CA ARG A 166 5.30 18.85 -8.26
C ARG A 166 4.01 19.40 -8.84
N TYR A 167 2.87 18.92 -8.33
CA TYR A 167 1.53 19.41 -8.65
C TYR A 167 0.63 19.29 -7.41
N PRO A 168 -0.41 20.13 -7.29
CA PRO A 168 -1.28 20.13 -6.11
C PRO A 168 -1.92 18.76 -5.84
N GLY A 169 -1.71 18.22 -4.64
CA GLY A 169 -2.29 16.95 -4.20
C GLY A 169 -1.56 15.71 -4.70
N GLU A 170 -0.35 15.84 -5.24
CA GLU A 170 0.49 14.70 -5.59
C GLU A 170 0.73 13.75 -4.40
N LEU A 171 1.00 14.29 -3.21
CA LEU A 171 1.30 13.48 -2.04
C LEU A 171 0.06 12.73 -1.54
N HIS A 172 -1.11 13.37 -1.64
CA HIS A 172 -2.40 12.72 -1.37
C HIS A 172 -2.62 11.51 -2.28
N GLN A 173 -2.36 11.67 -3.59
CA GLN A 173 -2.44 10.57 -4.55
C GLN A 173 -1.40 9.47 -4.27
N LEU A 174 -0.17 9.83 -3.93
CA LEU A 174 0.89 8.87 -3.58
C LEU A 174 0.49 8.03 -2.37
N LEU A 175 -0.03 8.65 -1.31
CA LEU A 175 -0.46 7.95 -0.10
C LEU A 175 -1.68 7.06 -0.37
N ARG A 176 -2.62 7.49 -1.23
CA ARG A 176 -3.80 6.70 -1.60
C ARG A 176 -3.55 5.61 -2.66
N ASN A 177 -2.30 5.43 -3.12
CA ASN A 177 -1.95 4.48 -4.18
C ASN A 177 -2.02 3.01 -3.71
N VAL A 178 -1.04 2.17 -4.07
CA VAL A 178 -1.07 0.70 -3.88
C VAL A 178 -1.36 0.25 -2.44
N SER A 179 -0.83 0.95 -1.44
CA SER A 179 -1.04 0.62 -0.02
C SER A 179 -2.04 1.56 0.65
N GLY A 180 -2.85 2.30 -0.11
CA GLY A 180 -3.59 3.45 0.38
C GLY A 180 -4.70 3.16 1.37
N TYR A 181 -5.15 1.91 1.45
CA TYR A 181 -6.15 1.50 2.42
C TYR A 181 -5.54 0.91 3.71
N ALA A 182 -4.20 0.87 3.82
CA ALA A 182 -3.54 0.67 5.11
C ALA A 182 -3.85 1.86 6.04
N PRO A 183 -4.25 1.63 7.31
CA PRO A 183 -4.74 2.70 8.19
C PRO A 183 -3.81 3.91 8.29
N ALA A 184 -2.51 3.68 8.44
CA ALA A 184 -1.52 4.75 8.59
C ALA A 184 -1.39 5.62 7.31
N PHE A 185 -1.41 5.00 6.12
CA PHE A 185 -1.35 5.71 4.84
C PHE A 185 -2.67 6.47 4.58
N ARG A 186 -3.80 5.82 4.89
CA ARG A 186 -5.14 6.42 4.74
C ARG A 186 -5.28 7.67 5.61
N HIS A 187 -4.97 7.56 6.90
CA HIS A 187 -5.05 8.72 7.81
C HIS A 187 -4.09 9.85 7.41
N ALA A 188 -2.89 9.52 6.93
CA ALA A 188 -1.96 10.52 6.39
C ALA A 188 -2.52 11.23 5.16
N ALA A 189 -3.15 10.48 4.24
CA ALA A 189 -3.78 11.07 3.07
C ALA A 189 -4.98 11.97 3.44
N ASP A 190 -5.82 11.53 4.38
CA ASP A 190 -7.01 12.29 4.79
C ASP A 190 -6.68 13.61 5.49
N GLY A 191 -5.47 13.73 6.07
CA GLY A 191 -4.94 14.98 6.63
C GLY A 191 -4.40 15.96 5.59
N LEU A 192 -4.29 15.57 4.31
CA LEU A 192 -3.82 16.41 3.22
C LEU A 192 -4.99 16.94 2.38
N PRO A 193 -4.86 18.13 1.79
CA PRO A 193 -5.81 18.58 0.78
C PRO A 193 -5.84 17.57 -0.37
N GLY A 194 -7.05 17.18 -0.80
CA GLY A 194 -7.22 16.32 -1.96
C GLY A 194 -6.68 16.97 -3.25
N PRO A 195 -6.52 16.18 -4.34
CA PRO A 195 -6.15 16.75 -5.63
C PRO A 195 -7.17 17.81 -6.02
N ALA A 196 -6.69 18.97 -6.49
CA ALA A 196 -7.57 20.00 -7.03
C ALA A 196 -8.41 19.34 -8.14
N THR A 197 -9.73 19.25 -7.94
CA THR A 197 -10.63 18.81 -9.00
C THR A 197 -10.42 19.75 -10.17
N ALA A 198 -10.02 19.23 -11.32
CA ALA A 198 -10.11 19.99 -12.56
C ALA A 198 -11.55 20.50 -12.65
N THR A 199 -11.73 21.80 -12.44
CA THR A 199 -13.00 22.48 -12.65
C THR A 199 -13.49 22.05 -14.02
N SER A 200 -14.64 21.36 -14.05
CA SER A 200 -15.40 21.13 -15.27
C SER A 200 -15.59 22.49 -15.94
N GLY A 201 -14.75 22.79 -16.92
CA GLY A 201 -14.90 23.96 -17.75
C GLY A 201 -16.26 23.85 -18.41
N GLY A 202 -17.21 24.66 -17.95
CA GLY A 202 -18.47 24.85 -18.64
C GLY A 202 -18.15 25.26 -20.07
N GLN A 203 -18.52 24.42 -21.02
CA GLN A 203 -18.68 24.84 -22.41
C GLN A 203 -19.77 25.91 -22.41
N LYS A 204 -19.36 27.14 -22.71
CA LYS A 204 -20.24 28.15 -23.29
C LYS A 204 -20.43 27.82 -24.77
#